data_AF-A0A945AXK9-F1
#
_entry.id   AF-A0A945AXK9-F1
#
_cell.length_a   1.000
_cell.length_b   1.000
_cell.length_c   1.000
_cell.angle_alpha   90.00
_cell.angle_beta   90.00
_cell.angle_gamma   90.00
#
_symmetry.space_group_name_H-M   'P 1'
#
loop_
_entity.id
_entity.type
_entity.pdbx_description
1 polymer ?
#
loop_
_entity_poly.entity_id
_entity_poly.type
_entity_poly.pdbx_seq_one_letter_code
_entity_poly.pdbx_strand_id
1 'polypeptide(L)'
;SLCPAWGMLGTLVGLVLLLQNLDDPSAIGPAMAVALITTFYGSLFANTIFSPAKKKLELYAGEQKVLMEMIRDGVLYIEGGQRPDFIENDLMNYLPPAQKTMYEALKFEGGDSGGGE
;
A
#
# COMPACT_ATOMS: atom_id res chain seq x y z
N SER A 1 11.26 -5.23 2.94
CA SER A 1 11.71 -4.24 3.93
C SER A 1 13.22 -4.29 4.07
N LEU A 2 13.92 -3.19 3.77
CA LEU A 2 15.38 -3.08 3.92
C LEU A 2 15.79 -2.66 5.34
N CYS A 3 14.90 -2.01 6.09
CA CYS A 3 15.20 -1.46 7.43
C CYS A 3 15.73 -2.50 8.46
N PRO A 4 15.19 -3.74 8.55
CA PRO A 4 15.78 -4.76 9.43
C PRO A 4 17.15 -5.25 8.96
N ALA A 5 17.39 -5.27 7.63
CA ALA A 5 18.69 -5.64 7.08
C ALA A 5 19.78 -4.62 7.44
N TRP A 6 19.43 -3.32 7.50
CA TRP A 6 20.30 -2.28 8.04
C TRP A 6 20.58 -2.44 9.55
N GLY A 7 19.61 -2.97 10.31
CA GLY A 7 19.81 -3.33 11.72
C GLY A 7 20.84 -4.46 11.90
N MET A 8 20.76 -5.49 11.04
CA MET A 8 21.74 -6.59 11.01
C MET A 8 23.13 -6.14 10.52
N LEU A 9 23.22 -5.10 9.69
CA LEU A 9 24.52 -4.47 9.36
C LEU A 9 25.20 -3.87 10.60
N GLY A 10 24.43 -3.30 11.52
CA GLY A 10 24.95 -2.77 12.79
C GLY A 10 25.54 -3.85 13.70
N THR A 11 25.00 -5.07 13.68
CA THR A 11 25.58 -6.18 14.45
C THR A 11 26.90 -6.66 13.85
N LEU A 12 27.04 -6.64 12.52
CA LEU A 12 28.31 -6.93 11.87
C LEU A 12 29.38 -5.90 12.24
N VAL A 13 29.03 -4.60 12.27
CA VAL A 13 29.96 -3.54 12.70
C VAL A 13 30.36 -3.70 14.17
N GLY A 14 29.41 -4.01 15.06
CA GLY A 14 29.70 -4.25 16.47
C GLY A 14 30.55 -5.50 16.71
N LEU A 15 30.36 -6.57 15.91
CA LEU A 15 31.22 -7.75 15.95
C LEU A 15 32.64 -7.45 15.48
N VAL A 16 32.82 -6.61 14.45
CA VAL A 16 34.16 -6.18 14.01
C VAL A 16 34.87 -5.38 15.11
N LEU A 17 34.16 -4.45 15.78
CA LEU A 17 34.70 -3.67 16.89
C LEU A 17 35.04 -4.52 18.12
N LEU A 18 34.24 -5.56 18.38
CA LEU A 18 34.47 -6.52 19.46
C LEU A 18 35.72 -7.35 19.19
N LEU A 19 35.87 -7.88 17.97
CA LEU A 19 37.05 -8.67 17.60
C LEU A 19 38.35 -7.84 17.57
N GLN A 20 38.26 -6.53 17.34
CA GLN A 20 39.42 -5.62 17.38
C GLN A 20 39.94 -5.36 18.80
N ASN A 21 39.12 -5.49 19.84
CA ASN A 21 39.47 -5.15 21.22
C ASN A 21 39.22 -6.32 22.18
N LEU A 22 39.45 -7.56 21.71
CA LEU A 22 39.17 -8.77 22.48
C LEU A 22 39.97 -8.86 23.79
N ASP A 23 41.14 -8.21 23.82
CA ASP A 23 42.08 -8.25 24.94
C ASP A 23 41.68 -7.35 26.13
N ASP A 24 40.74 -6.41 25.93
CA ASP A 24 40.21 -5.54 26.98
C ASP A 24 38.70 -5.78 27.20
N PRO A 25 38.32 -6.50 28.28
CA PRO A 25 36.92 -6.74 28.64
C PRO A 25 36.09 -5.47 28.82
N SER A 26 36.74 -4.34 29.14
CA SER A 26 36.08 -3.03 29.34
C SER A 26 35.52 -2.46 28.04
N ALA A 27 36.14 -2.79 26.90
CA ALA A 27 35.77 -2.31 25.56
C ALA A 27 34.63 -3.14 24.92
N ILE A 28 34.35 -4.35 25.43
CA ILE A 28 33.33 -5.26 24.89
C ILE A 28 31.91 -4.73 25.14
N GLY A 29 31.65 -4.18 26.32
CA GLY A 29 30.32 -3.66 26.69
C GLY A 29 29.82 -2.55 25.76
N PRO A 30 30.62 -1.49 25.50
CA PRO A 30 30.25 -0.43 24.56
C PRO A 30 30.03 -0.93 23.12
N ALA A 31 30.88 -1.82 22.61
CA ALA A 31 30.75 -2.37 21.25
C ALA A 31 29.46 -3.19 21.08
N MET A 32 29.10 -3.98 22.09
CA MET A 32 27.86 -4.76 22.10
C MET A 32 26.62 -3.86 22.24
N ALA A 33 26.68 -2.79 23.02
CA ALA A 33 25.57 -1.84 23.16
C ALA A 33 25.19 -1.18 21.84
N VAL A 34 26.19 -0.77 21.03
CA VAL A 34 25.95 -0.19 19.70
C VAL A 34 25.25 -1.20 18.78
N ALA A 35 25.71 -2.45 18.73
CA ALA A 35 25.09 -3.51 17.93
C ALA A 35 23.61 -3.73 18.25
N LEU A 36 23.28 -3.77 19.55
CA LEU A 36 21.91 -3.99 20.03
C LEU A 36 21.01 -2.79 19.76
N ILE A 37 21.51 -1.57 19.97
CA ILE A 37 20.76 -0.33 19.73
C ILE A 37 20.45 -0.18 18.23
N THR A 38 21.40 -0.47 17.35
CA THR A 38 21.16 -0.41 15.89
C THR A 38 20.13 -1.46 15.43
N THR A 39 20.12 -2.65 16.05
CA THR A 39 19.11 -3.69 15.78
C THR A 39 17.72 -3.28 16.30
N PHE A 40 17.68 -2.68 17.48
CA PHE A 40 16.45 -2.14 18.05
C PHE A 40 15.86 -1.04 17.16
N TYR A 41 16.65 -0.05 16.74
CA TYR A 41 16.17 1.00 15.84
C TYR A 41 15.75 0.46 14.48
N GLY A 42 16.50 -0.47 13.88
CA GLY A 42 16.16 -1.07 12.59
C GLY A 42 14.81 -1.79 12.60
N SER A 43 14.56 -2.59 13.65
CA SER A 43 13.30 -3.32 13.82
C SER A 43 12.13 -2.42 14.23
N LEU A 44 12.36 -1.45 15.11
CA LEU A 44 11.35 -0.48 15.56
C LEU A 44 10.83 0.35 14.37
N PHE A 45 11.73 0.93 13.58
CA PHE A 45 11.31 1.72 12.42
C PHE A 45 10.61 0.87 11.35
N ALA A 46 11.11 -0.35 11.10
CA ALA A 46 10.50 -1.25 10.13
C ALA A 46 9.05 -1.59 10.47
N ASN A 47 8.79 -1.94 11.73
CA ASN A 47 7.49 -2.46 12.15
C ASN A 47 6.50 -1.36 12.53
N THR A 48 6.97 -0.27 13.15
CA THR A 48 6.09 0.78 13.69
C THR A 48 5.79 1.88 12.67
N ILE A 49 6.72 2.21 11.79
CA ILE A 49 6.56 3.35 10.86
C ILE A 49 6.36 2.86 9.43
N PHE A 50 7.32 2.07 8.92
CA PHE A 50 7.32 1.72 7.49
C PHE A 50 6.28 0.65 7.12
N SER A 51 6.01 -0.31 8.00
CA SER A 51 4.98 -1.34 7.76
C SER A 51 3.55 -0.76 7.62
N PRO A 52 3.04 0.07 8.55
CA PRO A 52 1.72 0.67 8.39
C PRO A 52 1.66 1.67 7.24
N ALA A 53 2.74 2.44 7.01
CA ALA A 53 2.82 3.36 5.88
C ALA A 53 2.73 2.62 4.54
N LYS A 54 3.45 1.51 4.39
CA LYS A 54 3.38 0.64 3.22
C LYS A 54 1.95 0.14 3.01
N LYS A 55 1.32 -0.43 4.04
CA LYS A 55 -0.04 -0.97 3.94
C LYS A 55 -1.05 0.09 3.50
N LYS A 56 -0.94 1.31 4.06
CA LYS A 56 -1.81 2.43 3.68
C LYS A 56 -1.62 2.83 2.21
N LEU A 57 -0.38 2.88 1.73
CA LEU A 57 -0.09 3.20 0.33
C LEU A 57 -0.58 2.09 -0.62
N GLU A 58 -0.40 0.82 -0.27
CA GLU A 58 -0.89 -0.31 -1.06
C GLU A 58 -2.41 -0.33 -1.18
N LEU A 59 -3.14 0.09 -0.13
CA LEU A 59 -4.59 0.25 -0.20
C LEU A 59 -4.99 1.31 -1.24
N TYR A 60 -4.43 2.51 -1.16
CA TYR A 60 -4.72 3.57 -2.14
C TYR A 60 -4.30 3.20 -3.56
N ALA A 61 -3.14 2.54 -3.71
CA ALA A 61 -2.69 2.05 -5.01
C ALA A 61 -3.63 0.99 -5.57
N GLY A 62 -4.19 0.12 -4.74
CA GLY A 62 -5.21 -0.86 -5.12
C GLY A 62 -6.48 -0.18 -5.63
N GLU A 63 -6.98 0.81 -4.91
CA GLU A 63 -8.17 1.59 -5.32
C GLU A 63 -7.94 2.31 -6.66
N GLN A 64 -6.78 2.97 -6.82
CA GLN A 64 -6.42 3.63 -8.09
C GLN A 64 -6.26 2.64 -9.24
N LYS A 65 -5.72 1.45 -8.97
CA LYS A 65 -5.55 0.41 -9.99
C LYS A 65 -6.92 -0.03 -10.53
N VAL A 66 -7.89 -0.29 -9.66
CA VAL A 66 -9.26 -0.66 -10.06
C VAL A 66 -9.91 0.46 -10.88
N LEU A 67 -9.72 1.72 -10.50
CA LEU A 67 -10.23 2.86 -11.28
C LEU A 67 -9.62 2.92 -12.69
N MET A 68 -8.31 2.74 -12.79
CA MET A 68 -7.62 2.75 -14.09
C MET A 68 -8.03 1.55 -14.96
N GLU A 69 -8.27 0.39 -14.37
CA GLU A 69 -8.81 -0.80 -15.06
C GLU A 69 -10.22 -0.52 -15.60
N MET A 70 -11.11 0.06 -14.80
CA MET A 70 -12.45 0.46 -15.23
C MET A 70 -12.41 1.44 -16.42
N ILE A 71 -11.56 2.47 -16.36
CA ILE A 71 -11.41 3.46 -17.44
C ILE A 71 -10.88 2.79 -18.71
N ARG A 72 -9.84 1.94 -18.57
CA ARG A 72 -9.25 1.21 -19.69
C ARG A 72 -10.29 0.36 -20.41
N ASP A 73 -11.04 -0.44 -19.66
CA ASP A 73 -12.04 -1.34 -20.24
C ASP A 73 -13.22 -0.56 -20.83
N GLY A 74 -13.62 0.55 -20.20
CA GLY A 74 -14.61 1.48 -20.76
C GLY A 74 -14.20 2.03 -22.13
N VAL A 75 -12.93 2.45 -22.29
CA VAL A 75 -12.42 2.92 -23.59
C VAL A 75 -12.40 1.77 -24.61
N LEU A 76 -12.01 0.57 -24.20
CA LEU A 76 -11.95 -0.61 -25.08
C LEU A 76 -13.35 -1.01 -25.59
N TYR A 77 -14.37 -0.92 -24.73
CA TYR A 77 -15.75 -1.20 -25.13
C TYR A 77 -16.33 -0.17 -26.09
N ILE A 78 -15.95 1.11 -25.93
CA ILE A 78 -16.33 2.19 -26.86
C ILE A 78 -15.69 1.95 -28.23
N GLU A 79 -14.40 1.61 -28.27
CA GLU A 79 -13.71 1.28 -29.52
C GLU A 79 -14.33 0.05 -30.21
N GLY A 80 -14.67 -0.98 -29.43
CA GLY A 80 -15.32 -2.19 -29.90
C GLY A 80 -16.78 -2.02 -30.35
N GLY A 81 -17.35 -0.82 -30.21
CA GLY A 81 -18.72 -0.52 -30.62
C GLY A 81 -19.79 -1.32 -29.86
N GLN A 82 -19.54 -1.64 -28.59
CA GLN A 82 -20.48 -2.43 -27.78
C GLN A 82 -21.73 -1.62 -27.42
N ARG A 83 -22.83 -2.33 -27.12
CA ARG A 83 -24.11 -1.69 -26.75
C ARG A 83 -23.95 -0.93 -25.43
N PRO A 84 -24.43 0.32 -25.31
CA PRO A 84 -24.27 1.13 -24.10
C PRO A 84 -24.76 0.44 -22.82
N ASP A 85 -25.88 -0.28 -22.88
CA ASP A 85 -26.43 -1.02 -21.74
C ASP A 85 -25.50 -2.13 -21.24
N PHE A 86 -24.75 -2.76 -22.14
CA PHE A 86 -23.77 -3.78 -21.76
C PHE A 86 -22.55 -3.15 -21.09
N ILE A 87 -22.06 -2.03 -21.64
CA ILE A 87 -20.94 -1.26 -21.08
C ILE A 87 -21.27 -0.81 -19.66
N GLU A 88 -22.47 -0.25 -19.44
CA GLU A 88 -22.92 0.18 -18.12
C GLU A 88 -22.94 -0.98 -17.12
N ASN A 89 -23.57 -2.10 -17.48
CA ASN A 89 -23.69 -3.26 -16.58
C ASN A 89 -22.33 -3.89 -16.24
N ASP A 90 -21.41 -3.93 -17.20
CA ASP A 90 -20.08 -4.48 -16.96
C ASP A 90 -19.21 -3.54 -16.12
N LEU A 91 -19.22 -2.23 -16.41
CA LEU A 91 -18.52 -1.24 -15.60
C LEU A 91 -19.10 -1.17 -14.18
N MET A 92 -20.40 -1.41 -14.01
CA MET A 92 -21.04 -1.50 -12.70
C MET A 92 -20.36 -2.55 -11.82
N ASN A 93 -19.84 -3.65 -12.38
CA ASN A 93 -19.19 -4.72 -11.61
C ASN A 93 -17.93 -4.27 -10.86
N TYR A 94 -17.25 -3.24 -11.34
CA TYR A 94 -16.05 -2.67 -10.70
C TYR A 94 -16.37 -1.81 -9.46
N LEU A 95 -17.62 -1.36 -9.28
CA LEU A 95 -18.00 -0.50 -8.17
C LEU A 95 -18.27 -1.31 -6.88
N PRO A 96 -17.84 -0.82 -5.70
CA PRO A 96 -18.29 -1.30 -4.41
C PRO A 96 -19.82 -1.19 -4.25
N PRO A 97 -20.47 -2.04 -3.45
CA PRO A 97 -21.93 -2.05 -3.29
C PRO A 97 -22.50 -0.70 -2.84
N ALA A 98 -21.79 0.03 -1.98
CA ALA A 98 -22.20 1.37 -1.55
C ALA A 98 -22.20 2.40 -2.70
N GLN A 99 -21.27 2.30 -3.64
CA GLN A 99 -21.23 3.20 -4.80
C GLN A 99 -22.26 2.78 -5.85
N LYS A 100 -22.54 1.48 -6.01
CA LYS A 100 -23.63 0.96 -6.85
C LYS A 100 -24.99 1.51 -6.43
N THR A 101 -25.32 1.42 -5.15
CA THR A 101 -26.59 1.94 -4.62
C THR A 101 -26.72 3.45 -4.81
N MET A 102 -25.61 4.19 -4.72
CA MET A 102 -25.61 5.63 -4.94
C MET A 102 -25.81 5.98 -6.42
N TYR A 103 -25.18 5.24 -7.33
CA TYR A 103 -25.41 5.41 -8.76
C TYR A 103 -26.86 5.09 -9.17
N GLU A 104 -27.42 4.00 -8.64
CA GLU A 104 -28.81 3.65 -8.87
C GLU A 104 -29.75 4.75 -8.37
N ALA A 105 -29.54 5.27 -7.15
CA ALA A 105 -30.33 6.38 -6.62
C ALA A 105 -30.29 7.63 -7.52
N LEU A 106 -29.11 8.02 -8.00
CA LEU A 106 -28.95 9.15 -8.93
C LEU A 106 -29.67 8.91 -10.27
N LYS A 107 -29.65 7.67 -10.79
CA LYS A 107 -30.35 7.29 -12.02
C LYS A 107 -31.86 7.40 -11.88
N PHE A 108 -32.41 7.05 -10.71
CA PHE A 108 -33.85 7.17 -10.44
C PHE A 108 -34.29 8.61 -10.15
N GLU A 109 -33.47 9.44 -9.50
CA GLU A 109 -33.78 10.86 -9.27
C GLU A 109 -33.72 11.70 -10.56
N GLY A 110 -32.80 11.41 -11.49
CA GLY A 110 -32.72 12.11 -12.78
C GLY A 110 -33.79 11.70 -13.81
N GLY A 111 -34.46 10.57 -13.59
CA GLY A 111 -35.48 10.02 -14.49
C GLY A 111 -36.90 10.59 -14.29
N ASP A 112 -37.17 11.29 -13.19
CA ASP A 112 -38.52 11.79 -12.85
C ASP A 112 -38.80 13.22 -13.35
N SER A 113 -37.84 13.87 -14.01
CA SER A 113 -38.02 15.24 -14.55
C SER A 113 -38.47 15.30 -16.03
N GLY A 114 -38.86 14.17 -16.63
CA GLY A 114 -39.17 14.06 -18.06
C GLY A 114 -40.53 13.45 -18.42
N GLY A 115 -41.48 13.40 -17.48
CA GLY A 115 -42.79 12.77 -17.68
C GLY A 115 -43.94 13.59 -17.09
N GLY A 116 -44.07 14.84 -17.51
CA GLY A 116 -45.20 15.70 -17.20
C GLY A 116 -45.63 16.47 -18.44
N GLU A 117 -46.86 16.17 -18.89
CA GLU A 117 -47.60 16.65 -20.07
C GLU A 117 -47.45 15.84 -21.36
#